data_AF-A0A6I7TJ98-F1
#
_entry.id   AF-A0A6I7TJ98-F1
#
_cell.length_a   1.000
_cell.length_b   1.000
_cell.length_c   1.000
_cell.angle_alpha   90.00
_cell.angle_beta   90.00
_cell.angle_gamma   90.00
#
_symmetry.space_group_name_H-M   'P 1'
#
loop_
_entity.id
_entity.type
_entity.pdbx_description
1 polymer ?
#
loop_
_entity_poly.entity_id
_entity_poly.type
_entity_poly.pdbx_seq_one_letter_code
_entity_poly.pdbx_strand_id
1 'polypeptide(L)' 'MAVFVMGTALVWLRDVDGAGVTQTPELKLIAFIVLLIAFIFPFIIQVVWLIVNLKTGSSK' A
#
# COMPACT_ATOMS: atom_id res chain seq x y z
N MET A 1 -5.52 4.20 8.56
CA MET A 1 -5.94 2.82 8.94
C MET A 1 -7.33 2.45 8.43
N ALA A 2 -8.37 3.27 8.63
CA ALA A 2 -9.71 2.97 8.09
C ALA A 2 -9.72 2.65 6.58
N VAL A 3 -9.00 3.43 5.76
CA VAL A 3 -8.91 3.20 4.31
C VAL A 3 -8.24 1.85 3.97
N PHE A 4 -7.23 1.44 4.73
CA PHE A 4 -6.59 0.13 4.54
C PHE A 4 -7.57 -1.01 4.85
N VAL A 5 -8.28 -0.91 5.98
CA VAL A 5 -9.29 -1.91 6.38
C VAL A 5 -10.41 -2.00 5.33
N MET A 6 -10.92 -0.86 4.85
CA MET A 6 -11.92 -0.84 3.78
C MET A 6 -11.38 -1.46 2.49
N GLY A 7 -10.13 -1.13 2.10
CA GLY A 7 -9.48 -1.73 0.93
C GLY A 7 -9.37 -3.25 1.04
N THR A 8 -9.00 -3.76 2.22
CA THR A 8 -8.93 -5.20 2.48
C THR A 8 -10.31 -5.85 2.36
N ALA A 9 -11.34 -5.25 2.95
CA ALA A 9 -12.71 -5.76 2.86
C ALA A 9 -13.22 -5.79 1.41
N LEU A 10 -12.94 -4.73 0.62
CA LEU A 10 -13.33 -4.66 -0.79
C LEU A 10 -12.66 -5.74 -1.64
N VAL A 11 -11.36 -6.00 -1.43
CA VAL A 11 -10.64 -7.08 -2.14
C VAL A 11 -11.15 -8.45 -1.72
N TRP A 12 -11.48 -8.64 -0.44
CA TRP A 12 -11.98 -9.92 0.06
C TRP A 12 -13.39 -10.25 -0.44
N LEU A 13 -14.30 -9.28 -0.42
CA LEU A 13 -15.72 -9.48 -0.70
C LEU A 13 -16.09 -9.47 -2.20
N ARG A 14 -15.19 -9.02 -3.07
CA ARG A 14 -15.44 -9.01 -4.52
C ARG A 14 -15.11 -10.35 -5.18
N ASP A 15 -15.89 -10.69 -6.20
CA ASP A 15 -15.67 -11.89 -7.04
C ASP A 15 -14.91 -11.56 -8.33
N VAL A 16 -15.01 -10.33 -8.82
CA VAL A 16 -14.39 -9.88 -10.07
C VAL A 16 -13.64 -8.57 -9.81
N ASP A 17 -12.48 -8.41 -10.44
CA ASP A 17 -11.68 -7.19 -10.32
C ASP A 17 -11.95 -6.15 -11.41
N GLY A 18 -11.20 -5.04 -11.36
CA GLY A 18 -11.35 -3.92 -12.30
C GLY A 18 -10.97 -4.25 -13.74
N ALA A 19 -10.33 -5.39 -13.99
CA ALA A 19 -10.02 -5.89 -15.33
C ALA A 19 -11.06 -6.93 -15.82
N GLY A 20 -12.10 -7.20 -15.04
CA GLY A 20 -13.09 -8.22 -15.36
C GLY A 20 -12.63 -9.65 -15.06
N VAL A 21 -11.53 -9.82 -14.31
CA VAL A 21 -10.97 -11.14 -13.99
C VAL A 21 -11.54 -11.65 -12.67
N THR A 22 -11.99 -12.91 -12.67
CA THR A 22 -12.45 -13.59 -11.45
C THR A 22 -11.32 -13.75 -10.45
N GLN A 23 -11.55 -13.34 -9.22
CA GLN A 23 -10.58 -13.29 -8.14
C GLN A 23 -10.48 -14.64 -7.42
N THR A 24 -9.51 -15.48 -7.83
CA THR A 24 -9.15 -16.69 -7.09
C THR A 24 -8.47 -16.34 -5.75
N PRO A 25 -8.38 -17.28 -4.79
CA PRO A 25 -7.70 -17.02 -3.51
C PRO A 25 -6.27 -16.51 -3.69
N GLU A 26 -5.51 -17.06 -4.64
CA GLU A 26 -4.14 -16.64 -4.95
C GLU A 26 -4.10 -15.21 -5.49
N LEU A 27 -5.05 -14.86 -6.37
CA LEU A 27 -5.13 -13.52 -6.95
C LEU A 27 -5.53 -12.47 -5.90
N LYS A 28 -6.37 -12.84 -4.93
CA LYS A 28 -6.69 -11.99 -3.77
C LYS A 28 -5.46 -11.74 -2.90
N LEU A 29 -4.62 -12.74 -2.67
CA LEU A 29 -3.36 -12.56 -1.94
C LEU A 29 -2.41 -11.59 -2.65
N ILE A 30 -2.29 -11.70 -3.98
CA ILE A 30 -1.52 -10.74 -4.79
C ILE A 30 -2.10 -9.34 -4.64
N ALA A 31 -3.42 -9.18 -4.73
CA ALA A 31 -4.08 -7.90 -4.55
C ALA A 31 -3.83 -7.31 -3.14
N PHE A 32 -3.78 -8.13 -2.10
CA PHE A 32 -3.41 -7.68 -0.75
C PHE A 32 -1.95 -7.24 -0.65
N ILE A 33 -1.02 -7.92 -1.32
CA ILE A 33 0.38 -7.48 -1.39
C ILE A 33 0.48 -6.12 -2.08
N VAL A 34 -0.25 -5.92 -3.19
CA VAL A 34 -0.29 -4.61 -3.87
C VAL A 34 -0.87 -3.52 -2.95
N LEU A 35 -1.97 -3.82 -2.25
CA LEU A 35 -2.57 -2.89 -1.29
C LEU A 35 -1.59 -2.52 -0.16
N LEU A 36 -0.85 -3.51 0.36
CA LEU A 36 0.17 -3.28 1.38
C LEU A 36 1.31 -2.40 0.87
N ILE A 37 1.84 -2.68 -0.32
CA ILE A 37 2.90 -1.88 -0.95
C ILE A 37 2.45 -0.43 -1.12
N ALA A 38 1.21 -0.21 -1.57
CA ALA A 38 0.66 1.14 -1.76
C ALA A 38 0.63 1.95 -0.46
N PHE A 39 0.45 1.30 0.70
CA PHE A 39 0.47 1.95 2.01
C PHE A 39 1.87 2.09 2.62
N ILE A 40 2.79 1.19 2.28
CA ILE A 40 4.20 1.29 2.71
C ILE A 40 4.93 2.40 1.94
N PHE A 41 4.59 2.61 0.67
CA PHE A 41 5.32 3.53 -0.21
C PHE A 41 5.40 4.99 0.32
N PRO A 42 4.32 5.62 0.82
CA PRO A 42 4.39 6.96 1.42
C PRO A 42 5.29 6.99 2.66
N PHE A 43 5.27 5.93 3.46
CA PHE A 43 6.13 5.84 4.65
C PHE A 43 7.61 5.80 4.27
N ILE A 44 7.97 5.06 3.23
CA ILE A 44 9.35 5.05 2.69
C ILE A 44 9.76 6.46 2.26
N ILE A 45 8.91 7.15 1.49
CA ILE A 45 9.18 8.54 1.07
C ILE A 45 9.39 9.45 2.28
N GLN A 46 8.53 9.32 3.30
CA GLN A 46 8.61 10.12 4.52
C GLN A 46 9.93 9.90 5.28
N VAL A 47 10.37 8.65 5.39
CA VAL A 47 11.64 8.29 6.05
C VAL A 47 12.83 8.84 5.27
N VAL A 48 12.85 8.67 3.95
CA VAL A 48 13.93 9.20 3.10
C VAL A 48 14.01 10.73 3.22
N TRP A 49 12.86 11.40 3.15
CA TRP A 49 12.77 12.85 3.31
C TRP A 49 13.29 13.31 4.67
N LEU A 50 12.91 12.62 5.75
CA LEU A 50 13.39 12.92 7.10
C LEU A 50 14.91 12.81 7.19
N ILE A 51 15.50 11.73 6.67
CA ILE A 51 16.95 11.52 6.67
C ILE A 51 17.68 12.68 5.95
N VAL A 52 17.17 13.10 4.78
CA VAL A 52 17.75 14.23 4.03
C VAL A 52 17.71 15.51 4.86
N ASN A 53 16.57 15.83 5.48
CA ASN A 53 16.44 17.05 6.29
C ASN A 53 17.33 17.04 7.53
N LEU A 54 17.48 15.90 8.20
CA LEU A 54 18.37 15.78 9.36
C LEU A 54 19.83 16.00 8.97
N LYS A 55 20.27 15.45 7.82
CA LYS A 55 21.64 15.66 7.33
C LYS A 55 21.90 17.12 6.93
N THR A 56 20.97 17.75 6.22
CA THR A 56 21.12 19.16 5.82
C THR A 56 21.03 20.12 7.01
N GLY A 57 20.14 19.85 7.97
CA GLY A 57 19.98 20.66 9.18
C GLY A 57 21.19 20.59 10.13
N SER A 58 21.88 19.44 10.17
CA SER A 58 23.10 19.27 10.97
C SER A 58 24.36 19.88 10.34
N SER A 59 24.30 20.31 9.08
CA SER A 59 25.43 20.91 8.35
C SER A 59 25.44 22.44 8.39
N LYS A 60 24.51 23.06 9.14
CA LYS A 60 24.56 24.46 9.56
C LYS A 60 25.03 24.53 11.01
#